data_AF-A0A6G8AYB3-F1
#
_entry.id   AF-A0A6G8AYB3-F1
#
_cell.length_a   1.000
_cell.length_b   1.000
_cell.length_c   1.000
_cell.angle_alpha   90.00
_cell.angle_beta   90.00
_cell.angle_gamma   90.00
#
_symmetry.space_group_name_H-M   'P 1'
#
loop_
_entity.id
_entity.type
_entity.pdbx_description
1 polymer ?
#
loop_
_entity_poly.entity_id
_entity_poly.type
_entity_poly.pdbx_seq_one_letter_code
_entity_poly.pdbx_strand_id
1 'polypeptide(L)' 'MEPSDKGKKFKTKFTEALVSRGAIGTCVDEYDTDLGLRLLLVDFFHSTFWILKRDLNEVQ' A
#
# COMPACT_ATOMS: atom_id res chain seq x y z
N MET A 1 -12.72 9.39 10.70
CA MET A 1 -11.75 8.28 10.64
C MET A 1 -11.91 7.65 9.28
N GLU A 2 -10.84 7.56 8.49
CA GLU A 2 -10.92 6.83 7.23
C GLU A 2 -11.22 5.34 7.49
N PRO A 3 -11.89 4.63 6.58
CA PRO A 3 -12.07 3.19 6.70
C PRO A 3 -10.71 2.47 6.73
N SER A 4 -10.67 1.33 7.44
CA SER A 4 -9.48 0.47 7.49
C SER A 4 -9.15 -0.05 6.09
N ASP A 5 -7.86 -0.11 5.78
CA ASP A 5 -7.34 -0.63 4.52
C ASP A 5 -6.79 -2.06 4.68
N LYS A 6 -6.86 -2.66 5.87
CA LYS A 6 -6.43 -4.03 6.12
C LYS A 6 -7.17 -5.03 5.23
N GLY A 7 -6.43 -5.96 4.63
CA GLY A 7 -6.92 -6.98 3.71
C GLY A 7 -7.14 -6.48 2.27
N LYS A 8 -7.13 -5.16 2.03
CA LYS A 8 -7.20 -4.62 0.67
C LYS A 8 -5.90 -4.85 -0.08
N LYS A 9 -6.01 -4.87 -1.41
CA LYS A 9 -4.87 -5.06 -2.29
C LYS A 9 -4.40 -3.74 -2.90
N PHE A 10 -3.10 -3.62 -3.07
CA PHE A 10 -2.46 -2.41 -3.56
C PHE A 10 -1.36 -2.71 -4.58
N LYS A 11 -1.20 -1.79 -5.52
CA LYS A 11 0.00 -1.66 -6.35
C LYS A 11 0.71 -0.36 -6.01
N THR A 12 2.03 -0.33 -6.13
CA THR A 12 2.77 0.93 -6.00
C THR A 12 2.62 1.75 -7.27
N LYS A 13 2.36 3.06 -7.13
CA LYS A 13 2.24 3.98 -8.28
C LYS A 13 3.51 3.99 -9.14
N PHE A 14 4.67 3.83 -8.51
CA PHE A 14 5.96 3.77 -9.18
C PHE A 14 6.10 2.55 -10.10
N THR A 15 5.67 1.36 -9.66
CA THR A 15 5.78 0.15 -10.50
C THR A 15 4.78 0.13 -11.63
N GLU A 16 3.60 0.72 -11.45
CA GLU A 16 2.63 0.89 -12.53
C GLU A 16 3.17 1.79 -13.64
N ALA A 17 3.81 2.91 -13.28
CA ALA A 17 4.35 3.88 -14.24
C ALA A 17 5.55 3.36 -15.07
N LEU A 18 6.38 2.47 -14.51
CA LEU A 18 7.65 2.07 -15.14
C LEU A 18 7.60 0.76 -15.93
N VAL A 19 6.79 -0.22 -15.49
CA VAL A 19 6.85 -1.56 -16.06
C VAL A 19 5.50 -2.16 -16.45
N SER A 20 4.37 -1.48 -16.13
CA SER A 20 3.01 -2.05 -16.27
C SER A 20 2.87 -3.46 -15.66
N ARG A 21 3.80 -3.84 -14.78
CA ARG A 21 4.02 -5.19 -14.21
C ARG A 21 4.42 -5.06 -12.73
N GLY A 22 3.69 -4.25 -11.98
CA GLY A 22 3.84 -4.14 -10.54
C GLY A 22 3.21 -5.32 -9.81
N ALA A 23 3.92 -5.85 -8.80
CA ALA A 23 3.36 -6.84 -7.89
C ALA A 23 2.13 -6.25 -7.17
N ILE A 24 1.12 -7.08 -6.95
CA ILE A 24 -0.02 -6.75 -6.11
C ILE A 24 0.31 -7.26 -4.71
N GLY A 25 0.28 -6.37 -3.74
CA GLY A 25 0.47 -6.71 -2.34
C GLY A 25 -0.82 -6.55 -1.54
N THR A 26 -0.89 -7.20 -0.39
CA THR A 26 -2.03 -7.09 0.54
C THR A 26 -1.63 -6.22 1.73
N CYS A 27 -2.47 -5.27 2.11
CA CYS A 27 -2.26 -4.50 3.34
C CYS A 27 -2.53 -5.40 4.55
N VAL A 28 -1.52 -5.55 5.41
CA VAL A 28 -1.60 -6.36 6.63
C VAL A 28 -1.62 -5.50 7.89
N ASP A 29 -1.09 -4.27 7.82
CA ASP A 29 -1.16 -3.31 8.91
C ASP A 29 -1.23 -1.86 8.44
N GLU A 30 -1.66 -0.97 9.32
CA GLU A 30 -1.83 0.45 9.02
C GLU A 30 -1.46 1.32 10.23
N TYR A 31 -0.84 2.46 9.94
CA TYR A 31 -0.38 3.40 10.94
C TYR A 31 -0.58 4.84 10.47
N ASP A 32 -1.33 5.62 11.27
CA ASP A 32 -1.47 7.06 11.08
C ASP A 32 -0.37 7.76 11.89
N THR A 33 0.46 8.53 11.18
CA THR A 33 1.53 9.33 11.79
C THR A 33 0.99 10.60 12.43
N ASP A 34 1.72 11.15 13.39
CA ASP A 34 1.39 12.45 14.01
C ASP A 34 1.40 13.64 13.03
N LEU A 35 1.94 13.43 11.82
CA LEU A 35 1.98 14.39 10.71
C LEU A 35 0.73 14.32 9.81
N GLY A 36 -0.25 13.47 10.14
CA GLY A 36 -1.45 13.26 9.33
C GLY A 36 -1.21 12.45 8.05
N LEU A 37 -0.08 11.76 7.96
CA LEU A 37 0.21 10.82 6.87
C LEU A 37 -0.18 9.39 7.28
N ARG A 38 -0.80 8.66 6.36
CA ARG A 38 -1.16 7.24 6.54
C ARG A 38 -0.16 6.33 5.86
N LEU A 39 0.45 5.44 6.64
CA LEU A 39 1.34 4.37 6.18
C LEU A 39 0.58 3.04 6.18
N LEU A 40 0.75 2.26 5.11
CA LEU A 40 0.23 0.90 4.99
C LEU A 40 1.42 -0.07 4.96
N LEU A 41 1.37 -1.12 5.78
CA LEU A 41 2.30 -2.24 5.70
C LEU A 41 1.75 -3.22 4.65
N VAL A 42 2.40 -3.25 3.49
CA VAL A 42 1.95 -4.04 2.34
C VAL A 42 2.87 -5.22 2.13
N ASP A 43 2.29 -6.42 2.12
CA ASP A 43 2.97 -7.68 1.82
C ASP A 43 2.85 -8.05 0.34
N PHE A 44 3.98 -8.11 -0.37
CA PHE A 44 4.09 -8.55 -1.76
C PHE A 44 4.57 -10.02 -1.88
N PHE A 45 4.13 -10.89 -0.97
CA PHE A 45 4.45 -12.32 -0.87
C PHE A 45 5.88 -12.66 -0.41
N HIS A 46 6.88 -11.95 -0.92
CA HIS A 46 8.30 -12.20 -0.58
C HIS A 46 8.94 -11.06 0.22
N SER A 47 8.27 -9.91 0.31
CA SER A 47 8.78 -8.74 0.99
C SER A 47 7.64 -7.86 1.46
N THR A 48 7.77 -7.35 2.67
CA THR A 48 6.76 -6.52 3.33
C THR A 48 7.34 -5.14 3.61
N PHE A 49 6.64 -4.08 3.21
CA PHE A 49 7.14 -2.71 3.31
C PHE A 49 6.08 -1.76 3.88
N TRP A 50 6.51 -0.82 4.71
CA TRP A 50 5.72 0.36 5.03
C TRP A 50 5.76 1.34 3.85
N ILE A 51 4.61 1.65 3.28
CA ILE A 51 4.48 2.54 2.12
C ILE A 51 3.40 3.58 2.43
N LEU A 52 3.61 4.83 2.04
CA LEU A 52 2.60 5.86 2.18
C LEU A 52 1.37 5.51 1.33
N LYS A 53 0.16 5.61 1.91
CA LYS A 53 -1.10 5.33 1.20
C LYS A 53 -1.23 6.12 -0.10
N ARG A 54 -0.74 7.37 -0.11
CA ARG A 54 -0.75 8.24 -1.30
C ARG A 54 0.11 7.72 -2.46
N ASP A 55 1.07 6.83 -2.19
CA ASP A 55 1.97 6.24 -3.19
C ASP A 55 1.47 4.87 -3.68
N LEU A 56 0.27 4.46 -3.24
CA LEU A 56 -0.39 3.22 -3.59
C LEU A 56 -1.67 3.50 -4.39
N ASN A 57 -1.99 2.57 -5.29
CA ASN A 57 -3.29 2.47 -5.94
C ASN A 57 -4.01 1.23 -5.38
N GLU A 58 -5.18 1.43 -4.79
CA GLU A 58 -6.06 0.32 -4.39
C GLU A 58 -6.49 -0.45 -5.65
N VAL A 59 -6.39 -1.77 -5.60
CA VAL A 59 -6.85 -2.69 -6.64
C VAL A 59 -7.75 -3.71 -5.97
N GLN A 60 -8.84 -4.10 -6.66
CA GLN A 60 -9.86 -5.11 -6.26
C GLN A 60 -9.77 -5.71 -4.85
#